data_AF-A0AAD9BBC2-F1
#
_entry.id   AF-A0AAD9BBC2-F1
#
_cell.length_a   1.000
_cell.length_b   1.000
_cell.length_c   1.000
_cell.angle_alpha   90.00
_cell.angle_beta   90.00
_cell.angle_gamma   90.00
#
_symmetry.space_group_name_H-M   'P 1'
#
loop_
_entity.id
_entity.type
_entity.pdbx_description
1 polymer ?
#
loop_
_entity_poly.entity_id
_entity_poly.type
_entity_poly.pdbx_seq_one_letter_code
_entity_poly.pdbx_strand_id
1 'polypeptide(L)'
;MISIVGLSGFWILTLLTLHGADVGETKRNSLNEPDVPFPPACPTAENLAAVCHQGQGRPRYLSSFFPNSRVSHFHRRGNAINRMESWFSLCCRGQQDQNHTSCECWKQALSQFCTEESSTMTKAYVCCADRGEARWTCFNSELPNPYYDPTPGYTAPPVPEEAGFTFDPNDC
;
A
#
# COMPACT_ATOMS: atom_id res chain seq x y z
N MET A 1 -15.31 72.46 -8.85
CA MET A 1 -16.45 71.61 -8.49
C MET A 1 -16.48 70.43 -9.46
N ILE A 2 -16.22 69.21 -8.94
CA ILE A 2 -16.91 67.92 -9.22
C ILE A 2 -17.06 67.53 -10.70
N SER A 3 -16.66 66.38 -11.25
CA SER A 3 -16.01 65.15 -10.79
C SER A 3 -15.63 64.37 -12.07
N ILE A 4 -14.46 63.74 -12.12
CA ILE A 4 -14.11 62.77 -13.15
C ILE A 4 -14.46 61.39 -12.59
N VAL A 5 -15.41 60.72 -13.25
CA VAL A 5 -15.89 59.38 -12.90
C VAL A 5 -14.79 58.36 -13.17
N GLY A 6 -14.43 57.59 -12.14
CA GLY A 6 -13.38 56.59 -12.17
C GLY A 6 -13.73 55.37 -13.03
N LEU A 7 -12.82 55.02 -13.92
CA LEU A 7 -12.79 53.73 -14.60
C LEU A 7 -12.31 52.67 -13.61
N SER A 8 -13.26 51.91 -13.07
CA SER A 8 -12.99 50.72 -12.26
C SER A 8 -12.46 49.61 -13.17
N GLY A 9 -11.14 49.41 -13.14
CA GLY A 9 -10.48 48.26 -13.75
C GLY A 9 -10.84 46.99 -12.99
N PHE A 10 -11.62 46.12 -13.62
CA PHE A 10 -11.89 44.76 -13.14
C PHE A 10 -10.65 43.89 -13.36
N TRP A 11 -9.87 43.69 -12.30
CA TRP A 11 -8.87 42.62 -12.25
C TRP A 11 -9.59 41.30 -12.04
N ILE A 12 -9.95 40.62 -13.13
CA ILE A 12 -10.42 39.22 -13.06
C ILE A 12 -9.19 38.34 -12.83
N LEU A 13 -8.89 38.08 -11.56
CA LEU A 13 -7.99 37.00 -11.17
C LEU A 13 -8.69 35.68 -11.49
N THR A 14 -8.33 35.06 -12.61
CA THR A 14 -8.68 33.67 -12.91
C THR A 14 -8.03 32.77 -11.86
N LEU A 15 -8.80 32.41 -10.83
CA LEU A 15 -8.49 31.32 -9.91
C LEU A 15 -8.44 30.03 -10.74
N LEU A 16 -7.23 29.59 -11.06
CA LEU A 16 -6.97 28.21 -11.49
C LEU A 16 -7.42 27.31 -10.35
N THR A 17 -8.60 26.70 -10.51
CA THR A 17 -9.06 25.62 -9.64
C THR A 17 -8.08 24.46 -9.82
N LEU A 18 -7.14 24.35 -8.88
CA LEU A 18 -6.34 23.16 -8.70
C LEU A 18 -7.36 22.03 -8.44
N HIS A 19 -7.50 21.11 -9.39
CA HIS A 19 -8.23 19.88 -9.15
C HIS A 19 -7.45 19.16 -8.06
N GLY A 20 -7.94 19.24 -6.83
CA GLY A 20 -7.48 18.35 -5.77
C GLY A 20 -7.66 16.94 -6.30
N ALA A 21 -6.57 16.23 -6.50
CA ALA A 21 -6.62 14.79 -6.60
C ALA A 21 -7.35 14.32 -5.33
N ASP A 22 -8.41 13.54 -5.52
CA ASP A 22 -9.10 12.85 -4.43
C ASP A 22 -8.07 11.97 -3.72
N VAL A 23 -7.46 12.51 -2.67
CA VAL A 23 -6.52 11.78 -1.83
C VAL A 23 -7.38 10.78 -1.08
N GLY A 24 -7.44 9.56 -1.64
CA GLY A 24 -8.35 8.49 -1.27
C GLY A 24 -8.78 8.53 0.18
N GLU A 25 -10.06 8.81 0.38
CA GLU A 25 -10.70 8.82 1.69
C GLU A 25 -10.40 7.51 2.42
N THR A 26 -10.10 7.58 3.73
CA THR A 26 -9.87 6.39 4.56
C THR A 26 -11.09 5.48 4.47
N LYS A 27 -11.01 4.42 3.68
CA LYS A 27 -12.04 3.38 3.67
C LYS A 27 -12.04 2.72 5.04
N ARG A 28 -13.21 2.72 5.69
CA ARG A 28 -13.38 2.12 7.03
C ARG A 28 -14.17 0.82 6.92
N ASN A 29 -13.84 -0.15 7.77
CA ASN A 29 -14.65 -1.35 7.94
C ASN A 29 -15.92 -1.06 8.77
N SER A 30 -16.75 -2.08 8.99
CA SER A 30 -17.97 -1.97 9.80
C SER A 30 -17.74 -1.58 11.27
N LEU A 31 -16.50 -1.70 11.76
CA LEU A 31 -16.07 -1.32 13.12
C LEU A 31 -15.48 0.10 13.18
N ASN A 32 -15.55 0.87 12.10
CA ASN A 32 -14.92 2.18 11.94
C ASN A 32 -13.38 2.17 12.02
N GLU A 33 -12.74 1.04 11.75
CA GLU A 33 -11.29 0.92 11.66
C GLU A 33 -10.82 1.07 10.20
N PRO A 34 -9.56 1.46 9.95
CA PRO A 34 -9.00 1.47 8.60
C PRO A 34 -9.11 0.10 7.90
N ASP A 35 -9.68 0.07 6.69
CA ASP A 35 -9.77 -1.13 5.85
C ASP A 35 -8.39 -1.43 5.23
N VAL A 36 -7.62 -2.28 5.90
CA VAL A 36 -6.29 -2.73 5.47
C VAL A 36 -6.33 -4.27 5.35
N PRO A 37 -6.68 -4.83 4.17
CA PRO A 37 -6.80 -6.26 3.91
C PRO A 37 -5.41 -6.90 3.95
N PHE A 38 -5.00 -7.29 5.15
CA PHE A 38 -3.70 -7.87 5.46
C PHE A 38 -3.88 -9.25 6.10
N PRO A 39 -3.05 -10.24 5.75
CA PRO A 39 -1.99 -10.20 4.74
C PRO A 39 -2.51 -10.41 3.30
N PRO A 40 -1.83 -9.88 2.27
CA PRO A 40 -2.00 -10.37 0.91
C PRO A 40 -1.60 -11.86 0.80
N ALA A 41 -2.13 -12.57 -0.19
CA ALA A 41 -1.75 -13.97 -0.43
C ALA A 41 -0.33 -14.11 -0.97
N CYS A 42 0.38 -15.19 -0.64
CA CYS A 42 1.59 -15.52 -1.39
C CYS A 42 1.21 -15.68 -2.88
N PRO A 43 1.94 -15.03 -3.81
CA PRO A 43 1.72 -15.24 -5.24
C PRO A 43 1.76 -16.72 -5.62
N THR A 44 0.83 -17.09 -6.50
CA THR A 44 0.70 -18.42 -7.10
C THR A 44 0.61 -18.26 -8.62
N ALA A 45 0.78 -19.35 -9.37
CA ALA A 45 0.60 -19.32 -10.81
C ALA A 45 -0.80 -18.80 -11.24
N GLU A 46 -1.82 -19.00 -10.40
CA GLU A 46 -3.20 -18.59 -10.69
C GLU A 46 -3.41 -17.07 -10.55
N ASN A 47 -2.72 -16.42 -9.61
CA ASN A 47 -2.91 -14.99 -9.33
C ASN A 47 -1.76 -14.10 -9.82
N LEU A 48 -0.66 -14.69 -10.31
CA LEU A 48 0.56 -13.97 -10.71
C LEU A 48 0.28 -12.87 -11.75
N ALA A 49 -0.60 -13.13 -12.73
CA ALA A 49 -0.96 -12.13 -13.73
C ALA A 49 -1.60 -10.89 -13.11
N ALA A 50 -2.46 -11.06 -12.09
CA ALA A 50 -3.05 -9.95 -11.36
C ALA A 50 -2.02 -9.23 -10.49
N VAL A 51 -1.15 -9.98 -9.80
CA VAL A 51 -0.02 -9.43 -9.03
C VAL A 51 0.82 -8.48 -9.89
N CYS A 52 1.26 -8.96 -11.06
CA CYS A 52 2.19 -8.27 -11.94
C CYS A 52 1.56 -7.13 -12.76
N HIS A 53 0.33 -7.30 -13.24
CA HIS A 53 -0.24 -6.38 -14.23
C HIS A 53 -1.34 -5.47 -13.66
N GLN A 54 -1.85 -5.75 -12.47
CA GLN A 54 -3.01 -5.04 -11.92
C GLN A 54 -2.69 -4.29 -10.61
N GLY A 55 -1.41 -4.16 -10.25
CA GLY A 55 -0.97 -3.47 -9.03
C GLY A 55 -1.46 -2.04 -8.87
N GLN A 56 -1.57 -1.30 -9.99
CA GLN A 56 -2.10 0.07 -9.98
C GLN A 56 -3.58 0.15 -9.60
N GLY A 57 -4.34 -0.94 -9.73
CA GLY A 57 -5.73 -1.01 -9.31
C GLY A 57 -5.92 -1.34 -7.83
N ARG A 58 -4.84 -1.56 -7.06
CA ARG A 58 -4.94 -1.95 -5.64
C ARG A 58 -4.52 -0.82 -4.71
N PRO A 59 -5.17 -0.66 -3.53
CA PRO A 59 -4.90 0.47 -2.64
C PRO A 59 -3.42 0.59 -2.20
N ARG A 60 -3.01 1.82 -1.91
CA ARG A 60 -1.77 2.14 -1.20
C ARG A 60 -2.08 2.87 0.09
N TYR A 61 -1.36 2.53 1.15
CA TYR A 61 -1.64 2.96 2.51
C TYR A 61 -0.60 4.00 2.96
N LEU A 62 -0.67 5.21 2.41
CA LEU A 62 0.17 6.33 2.84
C LEU A 62 -0.25 6.81 4.23
N SER A 63 0.59 7.61 4.90
CA SER A 63 0.25 8.20 6.21
C SER A 63 -1.08 8.96 6.20
N SER A 64 -1.45 9.59 5.08
CA SER A 64 -2.73 10.29 4.92
C SER A 64 -3.95 9.37 4.91
N PHE A 65 -3.78 8.07 4.63
CA PHE A 65 -4.85 7.08 4.70
C PHE A 65 -5.29 6.82 6.13
N PHE A 66 -4.45 7.10 7.12
CA PHE A 66 -4.73 6.76 8.51
C PHE A 66 -5.14 8.01 9.31
N PRO A 67 -6.13 7.90 10.21
CA PRO A 67 -6.45 8.99 11.12
C PRO A 67 -5.28 9.26 12.07
N ASN A 68 -5.14 10.50 12.54
CA ASN A 68 -4.07 10.98 13.45
C ASN A 68 -4.02 10.31 14.85
N SER A 69 -4.73 9.19 15.07
CA SER A 69 -4.84 8.51 16.37
C SER A 69 -4.02 7.21 16.42
N ARG A 70 -4.05 6.51 17.56
CA ARG A 70 -3.27 5.31 17.93
C ARG A 70 -3.54 4.06 17.05
N VAL A 71 -3.38 4.16 15.75
CA VAL A 71 -3.56 3.06 14.78
C VAL A 71 -2.21 2.54 14.24
N SER A 72 -1.16 2.57 15.07
CA SER A 72 0.21 2.26 14.64
C SER A 72 0.36 0.87 14.03
N HIS A 73 -0.45 -0.11 14.42
CA HIS A 73 -0.45 -1.45 13.82
C HIS A 73 -1.04 -1.44 12.40
N PHE A 74 -2.06 -0.61 12.12
CA PHE A 74 -2.58 -0.45 10.76
C PHE A 74 -1.56 0.22 9.84
N HIS A 75 -0.80 1.21 10.35
CA HIS A 75 0.33 1.77 9.60
C HIS A 75 1.35 0.70 9.21
N ARG A 76 1.76 -0.17 10.14
CA ARG A 76 2.73 -1.23 9.85
C ARG A 76 2.19 -2.26 8.86
N ARG A 77 0.92 -2.65 8.96
CA ARG A 77 0.25 -3.49 7.94
C ARG A 77 0.21 -2.82 6.57
N GLY A 78 -0.15 -1.54 6.53
CA GLY A 78 -0.19 -0.75 5.30
C GLY A 78 1.19 -0.61 4.66
N ASN A 79 2.23 -0.34 5.46
CA ASN A 79 3.61 -0.30 5.01
C ASN A 79 4.05 -1.65 4.44
N ALA A 80 3.74 -2.75 5.12
CA ALA A 80 4.03 -4.09 4.63
C ALA A 80 3.36 -4.37 3.27
N ILE A 81 2.11 -3.97 3.07
CA ILE A 81 1.43 -4.10 1.76
C ILE A 81 2.10 -3.22 0.70
N ASN A 82 2.36 -1.94 1.00
CA ASN A 82 3.01 -1.02 0.06
C ASN A 82 4.38 -1.56 -0.39
N ARG A 83 5.13 -2.14 0.54
CA ARG A 83 6.42 -2.79 0.30
C ARG A 83 6.28 -3.98 -0.66
N MET A 84 5.36 -4.91 -0.37
CA MET A 84 5.08 -6.05 -1.26
C MET A 84 4.70 -5.58 -2.66
N GLU A 85 3.80 -4.62 -2.77
CA GLU A 85 3.36 -4.06 -4.05
C GLU A 85 4.51 -3.43 -4.85
N SER A 86 5.42 -2.73 -4.16
CA SER A 86 6.63 -2.21 -4.78
C SER A 86 7.55 -3.34 -5.26
N TRP A 87 7.77 -4.36 -4.44
CA TRP A 87 8.70 -5.45 -4.78
C TRP A 87 8.14 -6.35 -5.86
N PHE A 88 6.85 -6.68 -5.84
CA PHE A 88 6.20 -7.40 -6.95
C PHE A 88 6.44 -6.69 -8.29
N SER A 89 6.41 -5.36 -8.33
CA SER A 89 6.70 -4.62 -9.57
C SER A 89 8.14 -4.80 -10.08
N LEU A 90 9.08 -5.20 -9.22
CA LEU A 90 10.45 -5.57 -9.53
C LEU A 90 10.55 -7.07 -9.89
N CYS A 91 10.00 -7.95 -9.05
CA CYS A 91 10.04 -9.41 -9.23
C CYS A 91 9.34 -9.85 -10.53
N CYS A 92 8.29 -9.14 -10.95
CA CYS A 92 7.58 -9.36 -12.20
C CYS A 92 8.31 -8.90 -13.47
N ARG A 93 9.49 -8.26 -13.37
CA ARG A 93 10.31 -7.88 -14.55
C ARG A 93 11.24 -9.01 -15.02
N GLY A 94 11.43 -10.06 -14.21
CA GLY A 94 12.26 -11.22 -14.53
C GLY A 94 11.56 -12.22 -15.46
N GLN A 95 12.32 -13.03 -16.21
CA GLN A 95 11.76 -13.98 -17.21
C GLN A 95 11.59 -15.42 -16.70
N GLN A 96 12.19 -15.81 -15.57
CA GLN A 96 12.16 -17.19 -15.08
C GLN A 96 11.65 -17.28 -13.64
N ASP A 97 10.81 -18.28 -13.36
CA ASP A 97 10.27 -18.64 -12.04
C ASP A 97 9.58 -17.53 -11.25
N GLN A 98 8.99 -16.54 -11.94
CA GLN A 98 8.30 -15.37 -11.35
C GLN A 98 7.35 -15.68 -10.19
N ASN A 99 6.71 -16.85 -10.20
CA ASN A 99 5.85 -17.29 -9.11
C ASN A 99 6.64 -17.53 -7.81
N HIS A 100 7.72 -18.30 -7.91
CA HIS A 100 8.59 -18.60 -6.78
C HIS A 100 9.24 -17.32 -6.26
N THR A 101 9.81 -16.53 -7.15
CA THR A 101 10.47 -15.26 -6.83
C THR A 101 9.51 -14.29 -6.15
N SER A 102 8.30 -14.10 -6.68
CA SER A 102 7.30 -13.21 -6.08
C SER A 102 6.82 -13.72 -4.71
N CYS A 103 6.74 -15.03 -4.49
CA CYS A 103 6.44 -15.55 -3.15
C CYS A 103 7.61 -15.37 -2.16
N GLU A 104 8.86 -15.42 -2.61
CA GLU A 104 9.99 -15.05 -1.76
C GLU A 104 9.96 -13.56 -1.42
N CYS A 105 9.64 -12.67 -2.39
CA CYS A 105 9.40 -11.25 -2.14
C CYS A 105 8.31 -11.04 -1.05
N TRP A 106 7.24 -11.84 -1.09
CA TRP A 106 6.19 -11.85 -0.06
C TRP A 106 6.69 -12.29 1.32
N LYS A 107 7.47 -13.38 1.42
CA LYS A 107 8.04 -13.88 2.69
C LYS A 107 8.99 -12.87 3.31
N GLN A 108 9.81 -12.22 2.50
CA GLN A 108 10.77 -11.21 2.95
C GLN A 108 10.05 -9.96 3.48
N ALA A 109 9.02 -9.47 2.79
CA ALA A 109 8.23 -8.33 3.25
C ALA A 109 7.52 -8.63 4.59
N LEU A 110 7.00 -9.84 4.76
CA LEU A 110 6.43 -10.30 6.03
C LEU A 110 7.47 -10.51 7.14
N SER A 111 8.68 -10.95 6.79
CA SER A 111 9.80 -11.03 7.74
C SER A 111 10.13 -9.65 8.29
N GLN A 112 10.24 -8.66 7.40
CA GLN A 112 10.48 -7.27 7.77
C GLN A 112 9.35 -6.70 8.63
N PHE A 113 8.10 -6.98 8.26
CA PHE A 113 6.93 -6.63 9.09
C PHE A 113 7.01 -7.24 10.49
N CYS A 114 7.41 -8.51 10.63
CA CYS A 114 7.56 -9.12 11.95
C CYS A 114 8.70 -8.50 12.77
N THR A 115 9.79 -8.09 12.13
CA THR A 115 10.86 -7.31 12.79
C THR A 115 10.30 -5.98 13.31
N GLU A 116 9.53 -5.25 12.51
CA GLU A 116 8.87 -4.00 12.90
C GLU A 116 7.85 -4.18 14.03
N GLU A 117 7.04 -5.24 13.99
CA GLU A 117 6.09 -5.55 15.07
C GLU A 117 6.84 -5.81 16.38
N SER A 118 7.96 -6.54 16.32
CA SER A 118 8.78 -6.89 17.48
C SER A 118 9.57 -5.72 18.08
N SER A 119 9.77 -4.64 17.32
CA SER A 119 10.46 -3.43 17.80
C SER A 119 9.52 -2.45 18.52
N THR A 120 8.25 -2.82 18.70
CA THR A 120 7.26 -2.04 19.44
C THR A 120 6.93 -2.64 20.80
N MET A 121 6.34 -1.84 21.69
CA MET A 121 5.79 -2.33 22.96
C MET A 121 4.39 -2.97 22.81
N THR A 122 3.86 -3.08 21.59
CA THR A 122 2.55 -3.68 21.34
C THR A 122 2.66 -5.19 21.11
N LYS A 123 1.59 -5.94 21.38
CA LYS A 123 1.53 -7.35 21.02
C LYS A 123 1.67 -7.46 19.50
N ALA A 124 2.71 -8.17 19.05
CA ALA A 124 2.95 -8.42 17.64
C ALA A 124 1.80 -9.21 17.00
N TYR A 125 1.67 -9.07 15.68
CA TYR A 125 0.78 -9.87 14.86
C TYR A 125 0.97 -11.37 15.14
N VAL A 126 -0.13 -12.11 15.27
CA VAL A 126 -0.13 -13.49 15.79
C VAL A 126 0.83 -14.41 15.01
N CYS A 127 0.85 -14.32 13.68
CA CYS A 127 1.72 -15.14 12.84
C CYS A 127 3.22 -14.85 13.03
N CYS A 128 3.59 -13.69 13.57
CA CYS A 128 5.00 -13.39 13.84
C CYS A 128 5.57 -14.20 15.02
N ALA A 129 4.71 -14.83 15.84
CA ALA A 129 5.14 -15.76 16.88
C ALA A 129 5.71 -17.06 16.29
N ASP A 130 5.24 -17.46 15.11
CA ASP A 130 5.68 -18.68 14.42
C ASP A 130 7.03 -18.50 13.72
N ARG A 131 7.64 -19.62 13.31
CA ARG A 131 8.94 -19.67 12.61
C ARG A 131 8.90 -20.63 11.43
N GLY A 132 9.78 -20.40 10.45
CA GLY A 132 9.90 -21.24 9.25
C GLY A 132 8.57 -21.34 8.50
N GLU A 133 8.28 -22.52 7.95
CA GLU A 133 7.05 -22.78 7.17
C GLU A 133 5.74 -22.56 7.96
N ALA A 134 5.75 -22.74 9.28
CA ALA A 134 4.56 -22.48 10.10
C ALA A 134 4.14 -21.02 10.05
N ARG A 135 5.11 -20.09 10.00
CA ARG A 135 4.84 -18.65 9.85
C ARG A 135 4.16 -18.34 8.53
N TRP A 136 4.68 -18.90 7.44
CA TRP A 136 4.14 -18.67 6.10
C TRP A 136 2.75 -19.29 5.95
N THR A 137 2.55 -20.48 6.52
CA THR A 137 1.22 -21.11 6.59
C THR A 137 0.22 -20.24 7.36
N CYS A 138 0.62 -19.66 8.50
CA CYS A 138 -0.23 -18.75 9.26
C CYS A 138 -0.63 -17.51 8.45
N PHE A 139 0.34 -16.84 7.81
CA PHE A 139 0.03 -15.68 6.96
C PHE A 139 -0.78 -16.05 5.72
N ASN A 140 -0.69 -17.27 5.22
CA ASN A 140 -1.42 -17.72 4.03
C ASN A 140 -2.74 -18.44 4.36
N SER A 141 -3.28 -18.27 5.57
CA SER A 141 -4.49 -18.98 6.05
C SER A 141 -5.79 -18.21 5.83
N GLU A 142 -5.80 -16.91 6.16
CA GLU A 142 -6.93 -16.00 5.96
C GLU A 142 -6.52 -14.91 4.98
N LEU A 143 -7.05 -15.01 3.76
CA LEU A 143 -6.64 -14.19 2.62
C LEU A 143 -7.80 -13.30 2.19
N PRO A 144 -7.83 -12.00 2.56
CA PRO A 144 -8.94 -11.11 2.24
C PRO A 144 -9.09 -10.85 0.73
N ASN A 145 -7.99 -10.92 -0.03
CA ASN A 145 -7.97 -10.78 -1.49
C ASN A 145 -6.95 -11.77 -2.10
N PRO A 146 -7.31 -13.06 -2.22
CA PRO A 146 -6.36 -14.10 -2.64
C PRO A 146 -5.96 -14.01 -4.12
N TYR A 147 -6.81 -13.39 -4.96
CA TYR A 147 -6.59 -13.28 -6.41
C TYR A 147 -6.05 -11.91 -6.84
N TYR A 148 -5.73 -11.02 -5.88
CA TYR A 148 -5.19 -9.70 -6.16
C TYR A 148 -6.11 -8.84 -7.05
N ASP A 149 -7.42 -9.00 -6.86
CA ASP A 149 -8.44 -8.28 -7.61
C ASP A 149 -8.27 -6.76 -7.44
N PRO A 150 -8.28 -5.99 -8.53
CA PRO A 150 -8.20 -4.53 -8.48
C PRO A 150 -9.54 -3.92 -8.10
N THR A 151 -9.49 -2.71 -7.55
CA THR A 151 -10.68 -1.86 -7.39
C THR A 151 -10.99 -1.18 -8.73
N PRO A 152 -12.17 -1.39 -9.34
CA PRO A 152 -12.51 -0.75 -10.60
C PRO A 152 -12.48 0.79 -10.50
N GLY A 153 -11.84 1.44 -11.46
CA GLY A 153 -11.73 2.91 -11.51
C GLY A 153 -10.74 3.52 -10.51
N TYR A 154 -10.03 2.71 -9.72
CA TYR A 154 -8.97 3.17 -8.82
C TYR A 154 -7.60 3.18 -9.51
N THR A 155 -6.80 4.19 -9.18
CA THR A 155 -5.37 4.26 -9.55
C THR A 155 -4.56 4.54 -8.29
N ALA A 156 -3.57 3.70 -8.02
CA ALA A 156 -2.69 3.82 -6.87
C ALA A 156 -1.91 5.15 -6.91
N PRO A 157 -1.86 5.91 -5.79
CA PRO A 157 -0.95 7.03 -5.69
C PRO A 157 0.50 6.53 -5.64
N PRO A 158 1.47 7.37 -6.02
CA PRO A 158 2.88 7.04 -5.83
C PRO A 158 3.16 6.84 -4.34
N VAL A 159 3.86 5.75 -4.00
CA VAL A 159 4.37 5.52 -2.64
C VAL A 159 5.82 6.01 -2.60
N PRO A 160 6.18 6.90 -1.65
CA PRO A 160 7.58 7.28 -1.46
C PRO A 160 8.46 6.06 -1.16
N GLU A 161 9.70 6.06 -1.63
CA GLU A 161 10.66 5.04 -1.25
C GLU A 161 10.85 5.01 0.27
N GLU A 162 10.90 3.80 0.84
CA GLU A 162 11.10 3.62 2.27
C GLU A 162 12.57 3.90 2.61
N ALA A 163 12.80 4.92 3.44
CA ALA A 163 14.15 5.34 3.80
C ALA A 163 14.94 4.22 4.49
N GLY A 164 16.15 3.95 4.01
CA GLY A 164 17.02 2.92 4.55
C GLY A 164 16.67 1.50 4.11
N PHE A 165 15.73 1.35 3.18
CA PHE A 165 15.38 0.06 2.59
C PHE A 165 15.68 0.07 1.08
N THR A 166 16.50 -0.87 0.63
CA THR A 166 16.74 -1.12 -0.80
C THR A 166 16.47 -2.60 -1.05
N PHE A 167 15.46 -2.90 -1.86
CA PHE A 167 15.20 -4.28 -2.28
C PHE A 167 16.31 -4.70 -3.24
N ASP A 168 16.95 -5.84 -2.99
CA ASP A 168 17.88 -6.42 -3.95
C ASP A 168 17.06 -7.13 -5.04
N PRO A 169 17.11 -6.73 -6.32
CA PRO A 169 16.40 -7.46 -7.37
C PRO A 169 16.85 -8.92 -7.52
N ASN A 170 18.00 -9.31 -6.96
CA ASN A 170 18.45 -10.71 -6.92
C ASN A 170 17.75 -11.54 -5.83
N ASP A 171 17.01 -10.89 -4.92
CA ASP A 171 16.11 -11.56 -3.97
C ASP A 171 14.80 -12.03 -4.65
N CYS A 172 14.67 -11.77 -5.95
CA CYS A 172 13.67 -12.39 -6.83
C CYS A 172 14.16 -13.77 -7.26
#